data_AF-A0AAC9YZG0-F1
#
_entry.id   AF-A0AAC9YZG0-F1
#
_cell.length_a   1.000
_cell.length_b   1.000
_cell.length_c   1.000
_cell.angle_alpha   90.00
_cell.angle_beta   90.00
_cell.angle_gamma   90.00
#
_symmetry.space_group_name_H-M   'P 1'
#
loop_
_entity.id
_entity.type
_entity.pdbx_description
1 polymer ?
#
loop_
_entity_poly.entity_id
_entity_poly.type
_entity_poly.pdbx_seq_one_letter_code
_entity_poly.pdbx_strand_id
1 'polypeptide(L)'
;MKRIILYILFLFPVFGTQVIAQDNDLPFKGGEWLKFKVKYGIFNASEATLLLKEADYNGEKVFHSVGKGATTGLARVFFKVDDTYESYFGISDGKPRHFIRNIYEGGYTKHLKMDFNHDVNKVKIKNMENGELSEILVPIHIQDVISAFYQLRSNPKISNIQKGEEIAMDLIFDDDEVFKFKLRYLGKEKIKTKFGTQNTMIFRPLVQDGRVFKEEESITMWISDDKNRVPLRIKATLRVGSLVADLDSFNGLKHPHQLEK
;
A
#
# COMPACT_ATOMS: atom_id res chain seq x y z
N MET A 1 -7.07 -45.13 69.73
CA MET A 1 -5.95 -44.86 68.80
C MET A 1 -6.50 -44.96 67.37
N LYS A 2 -7.04 -43.86 66.83
CA LYS A 2 -6.46 -43.05 65.74
C LYS A 2 -5.97 -43.86 64.53
N ARG A 3 -6.71 -43.73 63.42
CA ARG A 3 -6.21 -43.41 62.06
C ARG A 3 -7.40 -43.03 61.18
N ILE A 4 -7.62 -41.73 61.00
CA ILE A 4 -8.52 -41.16 59.98
C ILE A 4 -7.60 -40.69 58.85
N ILE A 5 -7.78 -41.27 57.66
CA ILE A 5 -7.03 -40.93 56.45
C ILE A 5 -7.83 -39.83 55.74
N LEU A 6 -7.24 -38.63 55.67
CA LEU A 6 -7.82 -37.46 55.01
C LEU A 6 -7.35 -37.45 53.55
N TYR A 7 -8.27 -37.65 52.60
CA TYR A 7 -8.00 -37.45 51.17
C TYR A 7 -8.02 -35.95 50.86
N ILE A 8 -6.85 -35.38 50.58
CA ILE A 8 -6.70 -34.00 50.12
C ILE A 8 -6.95 -33.98 48.60
N LEU A 9 -8.09 -33.42 48.21
CA LEU A 9 -8.46 -33.17 46.81
C LEU A 9 -7.59 -32.01 46.29
N PHE A 10 -6.58 -32.31 45.46
CA PHE A 10 -5.77 -31.29 44.79
C PHE A 10 -6.59 -30.70 43.63
N LEU A 11 -7.20 -29.54 43.86
CA LEU A 11 -7.83 -28.73 42.82
C LEU A 11 -6.71 -28.04 42.01
N PHE A 12 -6.37 -28.61 40.85
CA PHE A 12 -5.51 -27.95 39.87
C PHE A 12 -6.28 -26.76 39.27
N PRO A 13 -5.81 -25.50 39.42
CA PRO A 13 -6.38 -24.40 38.67
C PRO A 13 -5.98 -24.58 37.20
N VAL A 14 -6.96 -24.93 36.37
CA VAL A 14 -6.83 -24.85 34.90
C VAL A 14 -6.71 -23.37 34.56
N PHE A 15 -5.48 -22.87 34.48
CA PHE A 15 -5.19 -21.60 33.83
C PHE A 15 -5.46 -21.80 32.34
N GLY A 16 -6.69 -21.48 31.92
CA GLY A 16 -7.03 -21.35 30.52
C GLY A 16 -6.18 -20.23 29.93
N THR A 17 -5.18 -20.59 29.13
CA THR A 17 -4.51 -19.64 28.26
C THR A 17 -5.56 -19.14 27.26
N GLN A 18 -6.01 -17.91 27.44
CA GLN A 18 -6.75 -17.22 26.41
C GLN A 18 -5.78 -17.04 25.24
N VAL A 19 -5.90 -17.89 24.23
CA VAL A 19 -5.31 -17.63 22.92
C VAL A 19 -6.04 -16.40 22.40
N ILE A 20 -5.46 -15.22 22.65
CA ILE A 20 -5.82 -14.03 21.90
C ILE A 20 -5.36 -14.33 20.47
N ALA A 21 -6.29 -14.78 19.63
CA ALA A 21 -6.10 -14.65 18.20
C ALA A 21 -5.80 -13.17 17.95
N GLN A 22 -4.59 -12.85 17.49
CA GLN A 22 -4.32 -11.55 16.89
C GLN A 22 -5.18 -11.48 15.63
N ASP A 23 -6.42 -11.05 15.80
CA ASP A 23 -7.22 -10.58 14.68
C ASP A 23 -6.51 -9.28 14.26
N ASN A 24 -5.60 -9.41 13.31
CA ASN A 24 -4.98 -8.26 12.66
C ASN A 24 -6.13 -7.51 11.99
N ASP A 25 -6.66 -6.48 12.65
CA ASP A 25 -7.74 -5.64 12.14
C ASP A 25 -7.21 -4.74 11.01
N LEU A 26 -6.75 -5.36 9.92
CA LEU A 26 -6.30 -4.70 8.72
C LEU A 26 -7.46 -3.90 8.12
N PRO A 27 -7.22 -2.71 7.54
CA PRO A 27 -8.26 -1.93 6.85
C PRO A 27 -8.83 -2.57 5.57
N PHE A 28 -8.28 -3.70 5.15
CA PHE A 28 -8.50 -4.34 3.86
C PHE A 28 -8.52 -5.86 4.02
N LYS A 29 -8.99 -6.55 2.97
CA LYS A 29 -9.04 -8.03 2.90
C LYS A 29 -8.89 -8.48 1.45
N GLY A 30 -8.64 -9.78 1.24
CA GLY A 30 -8.69 -10.38 -0.09
C GLY A 30 -10.04 -10.11 -0.78
N GLY A 31 -9.99 -9.78 -2.07
CA GLY A 31 -11.13 -9.37 -2.88
C GLY A 31 -11.34 -7.86 -2.98
N GLU A 32 -10.58 -7.04 -2.24
CA GLU A 32 -10.62 -5.59 -2.39
C GLU A 32 -10.19 -5.16 -3.81
N TRP A 33 -10.98 -4.31 -4.43
CA TRP A 33 -10.70 -3.74 -5.74
C TRP A 33 -10.99 -2.24 -5.72
N LEU A 34 -10.03 -1.44 -6.18
CA LEU A 34 -10.15 0.01 -6.28
C LEU A 34 -9.91 0.43 -7.74
N LYS A 35 -10.74 1.32 -8.26
CA LYS A 35 -10.54 1.93 -9.58
C LYS A 35 -10.54 3.44 -9.46
N PHE A 36 -9.49 4.05 -10.00
CA PHE A 36 -9.26 5.47 -10.06
C PHE A 36 -9.39 5.97 -11.49
N LYS A 37 -9.94 7.16 -11.62
CA LYS A 37 -10.00 7.91 -12.86
C LYS A 37 -9.05 9.10 -12.77
N VAL A 38 -8.08 9.13 -13.66
CA VAL A 38 -7.02 10.14 -13.68
C VAL A 38 -7.34 11.19 -14.74
N LYS A 39 -7.26 12.46 -14.34
CA LYS A 39 -7.51 13.61 -15.18
C LYS A 39 -6.27 14.50 -15.25
N TYR A 40 -6.00 15.02 -16.43
CA TYR A 40 -5.05 16.12 -16.63
C TYR A 40 -5.86 17.37 -17.04
N GLY A 41 -5.98 18.34 -16.14
CA GLY A 41 -6.91 19.44 -16.31
C GLY A 41 -8.37 18.94 -16.44
N ILE A 42 -9.03 19.28 -17.54
CA ILE A 42 -10.43 18.86 -17.82
C ILE A 42 -10.53 17.51 -18.55
N PHE A 43 -9.41 16.96 -19.04
CA PHE A 43 -9.41 15.77 -19.88
C PHE A 43 -9.19 14.51 -19.05
N ASN A 44 -9.97 13.46 -19.33
CA ASN A 44 -9.67 12.13 -18.81
C ASN A 44 -8.41 11.61 -19.49
N ALA A 45 -7.38 11.35 -18.71
CA ALA A 45 -6.06 10.99 -19.21
C ALA A 45 -5.81 9.48 -19.09
N SER A 46 -6.18 8.88 -17.97
CA SER A 46 -5.94 7.47 -17.70
C SER A 46 -6.90 6.87 -16.67
N GLU A 47 -6.88 5.55 -16.59
CA GLU A 47 -7.47 4.77 -15.51
C GLU A 47 -6.38 4.03 -14.75
N ALA A 48 -6.56 3.86 -13.45
CA ALA A 48 -5.73 3.00 -12.63
C ALA A 48 -6.59 2.06 -11.79
N THR A 49 -6.18 0.81 -11.64
CA THR A 49 -6.88 -0.18 -10.81
C THR A 49 -5.91 -0.85 -9.85
N LEU A 50 -6.41 -1.23 -8.68
CA LEU A 50 -5.68 -2.04 -7.71
C LEU A 50 -6.58 -3.19 -7.26
N LEU A 51 -6.13 -4.42 -7.42
CA LEU A 51 -6.86 -5.63 -7.03
C LEU A 51 -6.05 -6.40 -6.00
N LEU A 52 -6.60 -6.62 -4.81
CA LEU A 52 -6.02 -7.42 -3.75
C LEU A 52 -6.67 -8.79 -3.70
N LYS A 53 -5.87 -9.86 -3.66
CA LYS A 53 -6.33 -11.24 -3.46
C LYS A 53 -5.49 -11.92 -2.40
N GLU A 54 -6.01 -13.01 -1.84
CA GLU A 54 -5.18 -13.97 -1.12
C GLU A 54 -4.62 -14.98 -2.13
N ALA A 55 -3.36 -15.37 -1.95
CA ALA A 55 -2.66 -16.32 -2.79
C ALA A 55 -1.76 -17.24 -1.95
N ASP A 56 -1.34 -18.37 -2.53
CA ASP A 56 -0.22 -19.16 -2.02
C ASP A 56 1.05 -18.71 -2.75
N TYR A 57 2.10 -18.42 -1.99
CA TYR A 57 3.42 -18.12 -2.52
C TYR A 57 4.45 -18.98 -1.78
N ASN A 58 4.99 -19.98 -2.48
CA ASN A 58 5.94 -20.96 -1.94
C ASN A 58 5.44 -21.66 -0.65
N GLY A 59 4.15 -21.99 -0.57
CA GLY A 59 3.54 -22.63 0.60
C GLY A 59 3.19 -21.68 1.75
N GLU A 60 3.43 -20.37 1.60
CA GLU A 60 2.97 -19.32 2.51
C GLU A 60 1.69 -18.67 1.97
N LYS A 61 0.67 -18.52 2.82
CA LYS A 61 -0.52 -17.74 2.48
C LYS A 61 -0.19 -16.23 2.55
N VAL A 62 -0.27 -15.55 1.41
CA VAL A 62 0.09 -14.14 1.24
C VAL A 62 -1.06 -13.34 0.64
N PHE A 63 -0.95 -12.02 0.70
CA PHE A 63 -1.69 -11.16 -0.21
C PHE A 63 -0.95 -11.04 -1.54
N HIS A 64 -1.70 -11.07 -2.65
CA HIS A 64 -1.23 -10.73 -3.99
C HIS A 64 -2.04 -9.53 -4.49
N SER A 65 -1.37 -8.40 -4.69
CA SER A 65 -1.98 -7.20 -5.22
C SER A 65 -1.47 -6.89 -6.60
N VAL A 66 -2.38 -6.60 -7.53
CA VAL A 66 -2.08 -6.21 -8.91
C VAL A 66 -2.59 -4.80 -9.16
N GLY A 67 -1.66 -3.87 -9.33
CA GLY A 67 -1.88 -2.50 -9.76
C GLY A 67 -1.72 -2.39 -11.26
N LYS A 68 -2.66 -1.73 -11.95
CA LYS A 68 -2.55 -1.41 -13.38
C LYS A 68 -2.84 0.06 -13.63
N GLY A 69 -2.09 0.69 -14.50
CA GLY A 69 -2.31 2.06 -14.96
C GLY A 69 -2.28 2.12 -16.48
N ALA A 70 -3.29 2.72 -17.11
CA ALA A 70 -3.31 2.82 -18.57
C ALA A 70 -3.95 4.12 -19.05
N THR A 71 -3.33 4.77 -20.04
CA THR A 71 -3.98 5.90 -20.72
C THR A 71 -5.14 5.44 -21.58
N THR A 72 -6.20 6.25 -21.60
CA THR A 72 -7.47 5.94 -22.26
C THR A 72 -7.81 6.92 -23.36
N GLY A 73 -8.53 6.47 -24.39
CA GLY A 73 -9.04 7.34 -25.46
C GLY A 73 -7.92 8.05 -26.24
N LEU A 74 -8.18 9.30 -26.63
CA LEU A 74 -7.23 10.10 -27.42
C LEU A 74 -5.90 10.36 -26.69
N ALA A 75 -5.89 10.35 -25.35
CA ALA A 75 -4.65 10.51 -24.57
C ALA A 75 -3.62 9.41 -24.91
N ARG A 76 -4.07 8.19 -25.21
CA ARG A 76 -3.18 7.06 -25.59
C ARG A 76 -2.45 7.29 -26.91
N VAL A 77 -3.03 8.10 -27.82
CA VAL A 77 -2.43 8.43 -29.12
C VAL A 77 -1.25 9.39 -28.95
N PHE A 78 -1.34 10.33 -28.00
CA PHE A 78 -0.30 11.33 -27.75
C PHE A 78 0.71 10.90 -26.67
N PHE A 79 0.28 10.11 -25.70
CA PHE A 79 1.13 9.58 -24.63
C PHE A 79 0.56 8.26 -24.10
N LYS A 80 1.16 7.13 -24.52
CA LYS A 80 0.74 5.80 -24.08
C LYS A 80 1.37 5.46 -22.73
N VAL A 81 0.54 5.13 -21.75
CA VAL A 81 0.92 4.49 -20.49
C VAL A 81 0.26 3.11 -20.42
N ASP A 82 1.02 2.10 -20.02
CA ASP A 82 0.57 0.72 -19.86
C ASP A 82 1.44 0.03 -18.79
N ASP A 83 1.04 0.23 -17.55
CA ASP A 83 1.82 -0.12 -16.37
C ASP A 83 1.17 -1.24 -15.60
N THR A 84 1.97 -2.19 -15.14
CA THR A 84 1.56 -3.24 -14.22
C THR A 84 2.58 -3.35 -13.09
N TYR A 85 2.07 -3.26 -11.86
CA TYR A 85 2.81 -3.49 -10.63
C TYR A 85 2.16 -4.65 -9.89
N GLU A 86 2.94 -5.61 -9.44
CA GLU A 86 2.45 -6.73 -8.64
C GLU A 86 3.28 -6.89 -7.39
N SER A 87 2.63 -7.17 -6.26
CA SER A 87 3.34 -7.51 -5.01
C SER A 87 2.66 -8.68 -4.33
N TYR A 88 3.49 -9.62 -3.90
CA TYR A 88 3.14 -10.70 -2.98
C TYR A 88 3.70 -10.31 -1.62
N PHE A 89 2.86 -10.15 -0.60
CA PHE A 89 3.30 -9.72 0.73
C PHE A 89 2.57 -10.45 1.85
N GLY A 90 3.25 -10.66 2.97
CA GLY A 90 2.73 -11.45 4.09
C GLY A 90 1.45 -10.85 4.66
N ILE A 91 0.46 -11.68 4.96
CA ILE A 91 -0.82 -11.26 5.56
C ILE A 91 -0.60 -10.75 6.99
N SER A 92 0.31 -11.37 7.73
CA SER A 92 0.59 -11.08 9.13
C SER A 92 1.60 -9.95 9.32
N ASP A 93 2.69 -9.96 8.56
CA ASP A 93 3.84 -9.05 8.73
C ASP A 93 3.87 -7.87 7.74
N GLY A 94 3.05 -7.92 6.68
CA GLY A 94 3.01 -6.90 5.64
C GLY A 94 4.31 -6.76 4.84
N LYS A 95 5.27 -7.69 4.97
CA LYS A 95 6.56 -7.61 4.28
C LYS A 95 6.45 -8.19 2.87
N PRO A 96 7.08 -7.58 1.85
CA PRO A 96 7.05 -8.11 0.48
C PRO A 96 7.87 -9.40 0.38
N ARG A 97 7.42 -10.33 -0.46
CA ARG A 97 8.09 -11.59 -0.81
C ARG A 97 8.58 -11.54 -2.25
N HIS A 98 7.72 -11.02 -3.12
CA HIS A 98 7.99 -10.88 -4.55
C HIS A 98 7.32 -9.63 -5.09
N PHE A 99 8.04 -8.87 -5.91
CA PHE A 99 7.53 -7.67 -6.56
C PHE A 99 7.85 -7.69 -8.06
N ILE A 100 6.90 -7.25 -8.87
CA ILE A 100 7.03 -7.12 -10.31
C ILE A 100 6.67 -5.69 -10.69
N ARG A 101 7.56 -5.04 -11.45
CA ARG A 101 7.31 -3.76 -12.11
C ARG A 101 7.47 -3.98 -13.59
N ASN A 102 6.39 -3.87 -14.36
CA ASN A 102 6.42 -3.96 -15.82
C ASN A 102 5.65 -2.78 -16.40
N ILE A 103 6.39 -1.79 -16.92
CA ILE A 103 5.81 -0.51 -17.31
C ILE A 103 6.19 -0.11 -18.74
N TYR A 104 5.31 0.68 -19.33
CA TYR A 104 5.52 1.37 -20.58
C TYR A 104 4.96 2.78 -20.43
N GLU A 105 5.80 3.80 -20.46
CA GLU A 105 5.43 5.19 -20.24
C GLU A 105 6.03 6.06 -21.35
N GLY A 106 5.23 6.39 -22.37
CA GLY A 106 5.65 7.32 -23.43
C GLY A 106 6.87 6.86 -24.26
N GLY A 107 7.15 5.56 -24.30
CA GLY A 107 8.30 4.97 -24.99
C GLY A 107 9.44 4.55 -24.05
N TYR A 108 9.40 4.96 -22.78
CA TYR A 108 10.24 4.38 -21.74
C TYR A 108 9.64 3.04 -21.29
N THR A 109 10.49 2.04 -21.12
CA THR A 109 10.09 0.74 -20.57
C THR A 109 10.98 0.38 -19.38
N LYS A 110 10.41 -0.41 -18.47
CA LYS A 110 11.16 -1.03 -17.39
C LYS A 110 10.44 -2.30 -16.99
N HIS A 111 11.17 -3.42 -16.94
CA HIS A 111 10.63 -4.69 -16.48
C HIS A 111 11.56 -5.33 -15.44
N LEU A 112 11.20 -5.22 -14.16
CA LEU A 112 11.92 -5.75 -13.03
C LEU A 112 11.12 -6.83 -12.30
N LYS A 113 11.82 -7.85 -11.81
CA LYS A 113 11.33 -8.77 -10.78
C LYS A 113 12.26 -8.71 -9.57
N MET A 114 11.68 -8.64 -8.38
CA MET A 114 12.41 -8.53 -7.13
C MET A 114 11.98 -9.64 -6.17
N ASP A 115 12.93 -10.42 -5.69
CA ASP A 115 12.72 -11.48 -4.71
C ASP A 115 13.35 -11.08 -3.37
N PHE A 116 12.52 -10.99 -2.33
CA PHE A 116 12.93 -10.50 -1.02
C PHE A 116 13.30 -11.65 -0.10
N ASN A 117 14.52 -11.62 0.44
CA ASN A 117 14.97 -12.53 1.49
C ASN A 117 15.23 -11.74 2.78
N HIS A 118 14.27 -11.80 3.69
CA HIS A 118 14.31 -11.10 4.98
C HIS A 118 15.23 -11.75 6.02
N ASP A 119 15.62 -13.02 5.84
CA ASP A 119 16.54 -13.69 6.78
C ASP A 119 17.96 -13.15 6.66
N VAL A 120 18.36 -12.78 5.43
CA VAL A 120 19.67 -12.17 5.14
C VAL A 120 19.58 -10.69 4.77
N ASN A 121 18.38 -10.10 4.83
CA ASN A 121 18.09 -8.70 4.45
C ASN A 121 18.65 -8.33 3.07
N LYS A 122 18.31 -9.14 2.06
CA LYS A 122 18.71 -8.92 0.68
C LYS A 122 17.54 -8.98 -0.27
N VAL A 123 17.65 -8.26 -1.38
CA VAL A 123 16.73 -8.35 -2.52
C VAL A 123 17.51 -8.76 -3.74
N LYS A 124 17.08 -9.85 -4.40
CA LYS A 124 17.55 -10.23 -5.72
C LYS A 124 16.70 -9.51 -6.76
N ILE A 125 17.33 -8.84 -7.69
CA ILE A 125 16.67 -8.04 -8.71
C ILE A 125 17.05 -8.61 -10.07
N LYS A 126 16.03 -8.93 -10.88
CA LYS A 126 16.19 -9.38 -12.25
C LYS A 126 15.60 -8.35 -13.19
N ASN A 127 16.46 -7.77 -14.03
CA ASN A 127 16.02 -6.95 -15.14
C ASN A 127 15.67 -7.87 -16.32
N MET A 128 14.40 -7.88 -16.69
CA MET A 128 13.86 -8.76 -17.73
C MET A 128 14.12 -8.24 -19.14
N GLU A 129 14.55 -6.99 -19.30
CA GLU A 129 14.83 -6.36 -20.60
C GLU A 129 16.22 -6.73 -21.11
N ASN A 130 17.22 -6.78 -20.24
CA ASN A 130 18.60 -7.11 -20.57
C ASN A 130 19.10 -8.45 -19.97
N GLY A 131 18.31 -9.07 -19.08
CA GLY A 131 18.66 -10.32 -18.39
C GLY A 131 19.61 -10.16 -17.20
N GLU A 132 19.95 -8.92 -16.83
CA GLU A 132 20.85 -8.62 -15.72
C GLU A 132 20.28 -9.07 -14.37
N LEU A 133 21.19 -9.55 -13.53
CA LEU A 133 20.88 -10.03 -12.18
C LEU A 133 21.77 -9.28 -11.20
N SER A 134 21.15 -8.66 -10.21
CA SER A 134 21.83 -8.03 -9.09
C SER A 134 21.25 -8.52 -7.76
N GLU A 135 22.00 -8.34 -6.70
CA GLU A 135 21.55 -8.62 -5.33
C GLU A 135 22.09 -7.50 -4.43
N ILE A 136 21.20 -6.85 -3.69
CA ILE A 136 21.55 -5.72 -2.84
C ILE A 136 21.13 -5.96 -1.39
N LEU A 137 21.89 -5.39 -0.45
CA LEU A 137 21.51 -5.33 0.96
C LEU A 137 20.44 -4.28 1.18
N VAL A 138 19.44 -4.60 2.00
CA VAL A 138 18.30 -3.72 2.29
C VAL A 138 18.03 -3.63 3.79
N PRO A 139 17.34 -2.59 4.26
CA PRO A 139 16.86 -2.50 5.65
C PRO A 139 15.84 -3.61 6.00
N ILE A 140 15.74 -3.95 7.29
CA ILE A 140 14.89 -5.04 7.83
C ILE A 140 13.39 -4.86 7.53
N HIS A 141 12.94 -3.62 7.35
CA HIS A 141 11.55 -3.26 7.11
C HIS A 141 11.33 -2.66 5.71
N ILE A 142 12.18 -3.03 4.75
CA ILE A 142 12.02 -2.63 3.35
C ILE A 142 10.63 -2.99 2.82
N GLN A 143 10.06 -2.11 2.01
CA GLN A 143 8.78 -2.29 1.34
C GLN A 143 8.94 -2.05 -0.16
N ASP A 144 8.13 -2.71 -0.98
CA ASP A 144 7.90 -2.26 -2.35
C ASP A 144 6.77 -1.22 -2.40
N VAL A 145 6.51 -0.61 -3.55
CA VAL A 145 5.49 0.45 -3.69
C VAL A 145 4.08 -0.02 -3.30
N ILE A 146 3.73 -1.25 -3.65
CA ILE A 146 2.39 -1.81 -3.42
C ILE A 146 2.27 -2.29 -1.98
N SER A 147 3.26 -3.00 -1.45
CA SER A 147 3.25 -3.44 -0.05
C SER A 147 3.30 -2.23 0.90
N ALA A 148 4.05 -1.17 0.56
CA ALA A 148 4.06 0.09 1.28
C ALA A 148 2.69 0.77 1.33
N PHE A 149 1.94 0.75 0.23
CA PHE A 149 0.58 1.28 0.18
C PHE A 149 -0.32 0.62 1.25
N TYR A 150 -0.29 -0.71 1.34
CA TYR A 150 -1.07 -1.44 2.35
C TYR A 150 -0.52 -1.27 3.77
N GLN A 151 0.81 -1.23 3.93
CA GLN A 151 1.47 -1.02 5.22
C GLN A 151 1.18 0.38 5.78
N LEU A 152 1.09 1.40 4.93
CA LEU A 152 0.65 2.73 5.33
C LEU A 152 -0.80 2.67 5.81
N ARG A 153 -1.70 2.02 5.08
CA ARG A 153 -3.11 1.89 5.49
C ARG A 153 -3.23 1.20 6.85
N SER A 154 -2.50 0.13 7.10
CA SER A 154 -2.55 -0.61 8.38
C SER A 154 -1.73 0.02 9.51
N ASN A 155 -0.99 1.11 9.26
CA ASN A 155 -0.10 1.67 10.25
C ASN A 155 -0.87 2.14 11.52
N PRO A 156 -0.49 1.66 12.72
CA PRO A 156 -1.20 1.98 13.96
C PRO A 156 -1.09 3.46 14.35
N LYS A 157 -0.01 4.14 13.92
CA LYS A 157 0.19 5.57 14.22
C LYS A 157 -0.91 6.45 13.61
N ILE A 158 -1.51 6.05 12.49
CA ILE A 158 -2.54 6.84 11.79
C ILE A 158 -3.72 7.18 12.70
N SER A 159 -4.13 6.28 13.59
CA SER A 159 -5.30 6.51 14.46
C SER A 159 -5.12 7.73 15.38
N ASN A 160 -3.87 8.06 15.75
CA ASN A 160 -3.53 9.09 16.73
C ASN A 160 -2.58 10.16 16.15
N ILE A 161 -2.38 10.17 14.83
CA ILE A 161 -1.39 11.03 14.19
C ILE A 161 -1.78 12.51 14.31
N GLN A 162 -0.82 13.33 14.72
CA GLN A 162 -1.01 14.78 14.86
C GLN A 162 -0.53 15.53 13.63
N LYS A 163 -1.14 16.68 13.33
CA LYS A 163 -0.77 17.49 12.16
C LYS A 163 0.72 17.85 12.22
N GLY A 164 1.43 17.61 11.12
CA GLY A 164 2.87 17.81 11.01
C GLY A 164 3.70 16.56 11.32
N GLU A 165 3.13 15.55 11.98
CA GLU A 165 3.83 14.28 12.21
C GLU A 165 4.00 13.47 10.91
N GLU A 166 5.02 12.63 10.93
CA GLU A 166 5.44 11.83 9.79
C GLU A 166 5.43 10.34 10.12
N ILE A 167 5.12 9.52 9.12
CA ILE A 167 5.37 8.08 9.10
C ILE A 167 6.50 7.85 8.10
N ALA A 168 7.58 7.19 8.51
CA ALA A 168 8.72 6.91 7.65
C ALA A 168 8.81 5.41 7.33
N MET A 169 9.32 5.08 6.15
CA MET A 169 9.66 3.71 5.73
C MET A 169 10.73 3.73 4.64
N ASP A 170 11.44 2.62 4.52
CA ASP A 170 12.38 2.39 3.43
C ASP A 170 11.64 1.69 2.29
N LEU A 171 11.79 2.20 1.07
CA LEU A 171 11.15 1.69 -0.14
C LEU A 171 12.18 1.24 -1.17
N ILE A 172 11.86 0.19 -1.93
CA ILE A 172 12.57 -0.18 -3.15
C ILE A 172 11.58 -0.35 -4.29
N PHE A 173 11.88 0.24 -5.44
CA PHE A 173 11.05 0.12 -6.65
C PHE A 173 11.83 0.23 -7.96
N ASP A 174 13.14 0.49 -7.85
CA ASP A 174 14.09 0.49 -8.96
C ASP A 174 15.25 -0.47 -8.65
N ASP A 175 16.16 -0.64 -9.59
CA ASP A 175 17.16 -1.70 -9.62
C ASP A 175 18.41 -1.49 -8.75
N ASP A 176 18.61 -0.30 -8.17
CA ASP A 176 19.85 0.02 -7.43
C ASP A 176 19.67 0.88 -6.17
N GLU A 177 18.47 1.41 -5.89
CA GLU A 177 18.29 2.40 -4.83
C GLU A 177 17.19 2.03 -3.81
N VAL A 178 17.55 2.14 -2.53
CA VAL A 178 16.61 2.18 -1.42
C VAL A 178 16.28 3.63 -1.09
N PHE A 179 15.00 3.97 -1.14
CA PHE A 179 14.48 5.31 -0.91
C PHE A 179 13.92 5.47 0.50
N LYS A 180 14.36 6.52 1.20
CA LYS A 180 13.72 6.95 2.45
C LYS A 180 12.46 7.74 2.14
N PHE A 181 11.32 7.09 2.35
CA PHE A 181 10.01 7.68 2.16
C PHE A 181 9.45 8.18 3.48
N LYS A 182 8.85 9.37 3.46
CA LYS A 182 8.09 9.92 4.59
C LYS A 182 6.71 10.34 4.14
N LEU A 183 5.71 10.08 4.97
CA LEU A 183 4.34 10.51 4.78
C LEU A 183 3.97 11.49 5.89
N ARG A 184 3.87 12.77 5.55
CA ARG A 184 3.49 13.83 6.49
C ARG A 184 1.99 14.01 6.53
N TYR A 185 1.41 14.02 7.73
CA TYR A 185 -0.02 14.30 7.92
C TYR A 185 -0.30 15.81 7.99
N LEU A 186 -1.27 16.27 7.21
CA LEU A 186 -1.61 17.69 7.06
C LEU A 186 -2.90 18.10 7.77
N GLY A 187 -3.66 17.14 8.29
CA GLY A 187 -4.93 17.36 8.99
C GLY A 187 -6.12 16.71 8.29
N LYS A 188 -7.33 17.16 8.60
CA LYS A 188 -8.59 16.64 8.05
C LYS A 188 -9.30 17.67 7.19
N GLU A 189 -9.98 17.20 6.15
CA GLU A 189 -10.83 18.02 5.28
C GLU A 189 -12.02 17.19 4.77
N LYS A 190 -13.12 17.87 4.43
CA LYS A 190 -14.23 17.27 3.68
C LYS A 190 -14.05 17.53 2.19
N ILE A 191 -14.07 16.50 1.36
CA ILE A 191 -14.00 16.64 -0.10
C ILE A 191 -15.27 16.14 -0.78
N LYS A 192 -15.64 16.75 -1.90
CA LYS A 192 -16.69 16.23 -2.79
C LYS A 192 -16.12 15.15 -3.70
N THR A 193 -16.79 14.00 -3.70
CA THR A 193 -16.48 12.83 -4.54
C THR A 193 -17.73 12.40 -5.32
N LYS A 194 -17.59 11.41 -6.20
CA LYS A 194 -18.73 10.76 -6.87
C LYS A 194 -19.70 10.10 -5.88
N PHE A 195 -19.19 9.74 -4.70
CA PHE A 195 -19.91 9.10 -3.60
C PHE A 195 -20.43 10.12 -2.56
N GLY A 196 -20.54 11.39 -2.94
CA GLY A 196 -20.95 12.47 -2.03
C GLY A 196 -19.77 13.12 -1.30
N THR A 197 -20.10 13.88 -0.25
CA THR A 197 -19.11 14.58 0.58
C THR A 197 -18.54 13.63 1.61
N GLN A 198 -17.22 13.46 1.63
CA GLN A 198 -16.53 12.47 2.45
C GLN A 198 -15.55 13.14 3.40
N ASN A 199 -15.47 12.64 4.64
CA ASN A 199 -14.44 13.05 5.60
C ASN A 199 -13.11 12.38 5.21
N THR A 200 -12.03 13.16 5.20
CA THR A 200 -10.72 12.67 4.78
C THR A 200 -9.59 13.17 5.67
N MET A 201 -8.56 12.35 5.76
CA MET A 201 -7.23 12.68 6.26
C MET A 201 -6.33 13.06 5.08
N ILE A 202 -5.60 14.15 5.20
CA ILE A 202 -4.73 14.67 4.14
C ILE A 202 -3.29 14.30 4.45
N PHE A 203 -2.59 13.75 3.47
CA PHE A 203 -1.18 13.40 3.57
C PHE A 203 -0.36 13.92 2.40
N ARG A 204 0.93 14.12 2.66
CA ARG A 204 1.92 14.50 1.65
C ARG A 204 3.13 13.57 1.71
N PRO A 205 3.46 12.85 0.63
CA PRO A 205 4.70 12.10 0.55
C PRO A 205 5.89 13.06 0.40
N LEU A 206 7.01 12.70 1.03
CA LEU A 206 8.29 13.40 0.97
C LEU A 206 9.38 12.36 0.70
N VAL A 207 10.28 12.64 -0.25
CA VAL A 207 11.44 11.79 -0.57
C VAL A 207 12.70 12.52 -0.14
N GLN A 208 13.57 11.84 0.59
CA GLN A 208 14.73 12.47 1.24
C GLN A 208 15.94 12.64 0.31
N ASP A 209 16.09 11.82 -0.74
CA ASP A 209 17.21 11.92 -1.68
C ASP A 209 16.89 12.87 -2.83
N GLY A 210 17.48 14.07 -2.81
CA GLY A 210 17.92 14.91 -3.94
C GLY A 210 16.93 15.28 -5.06
N ARG A 211 16.08 14.36 -5.49
CA ARG A 211 14.78 14.56 -6.15
C ARG A 211 13.83 15.23 -5.16
N VAL A 212 14.18 16.46 -4.80
CA VAL A 212 13.30 17.41 -4.14
C VAL A 212 12.10 17.53 -5.07
N PHE A 213 10.97 16.92 -4.71
CA PHE A 213 9.69 17.45 -5.14
C PHE A 213 9.70 18.90 -4.64
N LYS A 214 10.01 19.85 -5.53
CA LYS A 214 9.84 21.27 -5.22
C LYS A 214 8.40 21.43 -4.75
N GLU A 215 8.11 22.39 -3.88
CA GLU A 215 6.73 22.60 -3.41
C GLU A 215 5.73 22.73 -4.58
N GLU A 216 6.23 23.22 -5.73
CA GLU A 216 5.57 23.32 -7.04
C GLU A 216 5.17 21.97 -7.68
N GLU A 217 5.90 20.89 -7.41
CA GLU A 217 5.65 19.52 -7.91
C GLU A 217 5.15 18.61 -6.77
N SER A 218 4.28 19.14 -5.90
CA SER A 218 3.82 18.42 -4.72
C SER A 218 2.68 17.44 -4.99
N ILE A 219 2.79 16.25 -4.40
CA ILE A 219 1.71 15.27 -4.32
C ILE A 219 0.92 15.52 -3.03
N THR A 220 -0.40 15.46 -3.11
CA THR A 220 -1.30 15.48 -1.95
C THR A 220 -2.30 14.34 -2.08
N MET A 221 -2.51 13.61 -0.99
CA MET A 221 -3.41 12.46 -0.94
C MET A 221 -4.50 12.71 0.10
N TRP A 222 -5.75 12.46 -0.29
CA TRP A 222 -6.90 12.46 0.60
C TRP A 222 -7.35 11.03 0.78
N ILE A 223 -7.25 10.55 2.01
CA ILE A 223 -7.60 9.18 2.43
C ILE A 223 -8.87 9.26 3.26
N SER A 224 -9.80 8.31 3.11
CA SER A 224 -11.02 8.26 3.91
C SER A 224 -10.69 8.24 5.41
N ASP A 225 -11.40 9.07 6.17
CA ASP A 225 -11.31 9.11 7.63
C ASP A 225 -12.25 8.07 8.24
N ASP A 226 -12.01 6.81 7.90
CA ASP A 226 -12.78 5.65 8.35
C ASP A 226 -11.88 4.42 8.58
N LYS A 227 -12.48 3.27 8.88
CA LYS A 227 -11.72 2.04 9.12
C LYS A 227 -11.06 1.47 7.85
N ASN A 228 -11.58 1.76 6.66
CA ASN A 228 -11.02 1.23 5.41
C ASN A 228 -9.78 2.01 4.95
N ARG A 229 -9.69 3.30 5.30
CA ARG A 229 -8.55 4.18 4.95
C ARG A 229 -8.23 4.12 3.45
N VAL A 230 -9.26 4.20 2.62
CA VAL A 230 -9.15 4.12 1.15
C VAL A 230 -8.73 5.50 0.61
N PRO A 231 -7.74 5.58 -0.30
CA PRO A 231 -7.47 6.83 -1.01
C PRO A 231 -8.69 7.22 -1.83
N LEU A 232 -9.21 8.43 -1.58
CA LEU A 232 -10.33 8.98 -2.33
C LEU A 232 -9.86 9.91 -3.45
N ARG A 233 -8.72 10.59 -3.25
CA ARG A 233 -8.12 11.48 -4.24
C ARG A 233 -6.60 11.53 -4.07
N ILE A 234 -5.89 11.53 -5.20
CA ILE A 234 -4.47 11.86 -5.27
C ILE A 234 -4.33 13.01 -6.27
N LYS A 235 -3.64 14.08 -5.87
CA LYS A 235 -3.34 15.22 -6.75
C LYS A 235 -1.84 15.42 -6.81
N ALA A 236 -1.28 15.33 -8.01
CA ALA A 236 0.07 15.78 -8.31
C ALA A 236 0.00 17.15 -8.98
N THR A 237 0.54 18.17 -8.31
CA THR A 237 0.74 19.49 -8.94
C THR A 237 1.97 19.40 -9.82
N LEU A 238 1.91 20.00 -11.01
CA LEU A 238 3.01 20.03 -11.97
C LEU A 238 3.29 21.49 -12.32
N ARG A 239 4.45 21.77 -12.94
CA ARG A 239 4.77 23.13 -13.43
C ARG A 239 3.69 23.68 -14.36
N VAL A 240 3.09 22.81 -15.16
CA VAL A 240 1.97 23.13 -16.04
C VAL A 240 0.83 22.16 -15.74
N GLY A 241 -0.20 22.67 -15.06
CA GLY A 241 -1.42 21.92 -14.73
C GLY A 241 -1.29 21.01 -13.51
N SER A 242 -2.19 20.03 -13.42
CA SER A 242 -2.17 19.02 -12.35
C SER A 242 -2.80 17.73 -12.84
N LEU A 243 -2.28 16.62 -12.32
CA LEU A 243 -2.90 15.30 -12.43
C LEU A 243 -3.74 15.05 -11.19
N VAL A 244 -5.00 14.67 -11.39
CA VAL A 244 -5.93 14.32 -10.30
C VAL A 244 -6.48 12.92 -10.55
N ALA A 245 -6.16 11.99 -9.66
CA ALA A 245 -6.76 10.67 -9.62
C ALA A 245 -7.86 10.65 -8.56
N ASP A 246 -9.11 10.48 -8.99
CA ASP A 246 -10.27 10.32 -8.11
C ASP A 246 -10.69 8.86 -8.06
N LEU A 247 -11.05 8.36 -6.87
CA LEU A 247 -11.70 7.06 -6.75
C LEU A 247 -13.03 7.10 -7.53
N ASP A 248 -13.19 6.20 -8.49
CA ASP A 248 -14.33 6.14 -9.41
C ASP A 248 -15.26 4.96 -9.11
N SER A 249 -14.68 3.83 -8.67
CA SER A 249 -15.43 2.66 -8.19
C SER A 249 -14.55 1.82 -7.26
N PHE A 250 -15.19 1.02 -6.43
CA PHE A 250 -14.54 0.08 -5.53
C PHE A 250 -15.42 -1.17 -5.34
N ASN A 251 -14.83 -2.25 -4.87
CA ASN A 251 -15.54 -3.47 -4.46
C ASN A 251 -14.74 -4.18 -3.35
N GLY A 252 -15.40 -5.04 -2.59
CA GLY A 252 -14.72 -5.95 -1.65
C GLY A 252 -14.06 -5.29 -0.44
N LEU A 253 -14.45 -4.06 -0.09
CA LEU A 253 -13.95 -3.38 1.11
C LEU A 253 -14.22 -4.24 2.36
N LYS A 254 -13.33 -4.14 3.36
CA LYS A 254 -13.46 -4.96 4.57
C LYS A 254 -14.57 -4.45 5.49
N HIS A 255 -14.64 -3.15 5.71
CA HIS A 255 -15.60 -2.53 6.62
C HIS A 255 -16.72 -1.85 5.84
N PRO A 256 -17.97 -1.85 6.35
CA PRO A 256 -19.05 -1.05 5.77
C PRO A 256 -18.60 0.41 5.68
N HIS A 257 -18.66 0.98 4.48
CA HIS A 257 -18.14 2.32 4.22
C HIS A 257 -19.28 3.33 4.11
N GLN A 258 -19.06 4.56 4.60
CA GLN A 258 -19.92 5.73 4.36
C GLN A 258 -19.96 6.22 2.89
N LEU A 259 -19.41 5.46 1.93
CA LEU A 259 -19.42 5.79 0.49
C LEU A 259 -20.68 5.26 -0.22
N GLU A 260 -21.42 4.35 0.42
CA GLU A 260 -22.72 3.90 -0.08
C GLU A 260 -23.79 4.84 0.51
N LYS A 261 -24.62 5.40 -0.38
CA LYS A 261 -25.83 6.13 0.02
C LYS A 261 -26.92 5.16 0.41
#